data_AF-A0A9D7QIN8-F1
#
_entry.id   AF-A0A9D7QIN8-F1
#
_cell.length_a   1.000
_cell.length_b   1.000
_cell.length_c   1.000
_cell.angle_alpha   90.00
_cell.angle_beta   90.00
_cell.angle_gamma   90.00
#
_symmetry.space_group_name_H-M   'P 1'
#
loop_
_entity.id
_entity.type
_entity.pdbx_description
1 polymer ?
#
loop_
_entity_poly.entity_id
_entity_poly.type
_entity_poly.pdbx_seq_one_letter_code
_entity_poly.pdbx_strand_id
1 'polypeptide(L)'
;MDTAALPTLDPQEQRVLGSLMEKEITVPASYPMTLNSLRLACNQSTSRDPIVEYDDNLLVEVTLRLQNRQLIRLVRADSGARAVKYKQRLTEALEAFGVGAPERALLTVLLLRGAQAPGELKTRTERLHSFTDRQAVEACLRELASGTMPLVQELERLPGQQDHRWIHLLGPVELPEARPGVARSGRGGGGADGGAGGGAERLALRYDEASDTAYLALRDLRDGEVAAVTGADPDPGWITVDLDEAGRLVGVRFSQAKETLAPETLGLTDD
;
A
#
# COMPACT_ATOMS: atom_id res chain seq x y z
N MET A 1 -22.81 13.02 5.54
CA MET A 1 -21.87 12.21 4.76
C MET A 1 -20.57 12.32 5.50
N ASP A 2 -20.19 11.25 6.20
CA ASP A 2 -18.99 11.22 7.01
C ASP A 2 -17.76 11.56 6.16
N THR A 3 -16.86 12.36 6.73
CA THR A 3 -15.58 12.75 6.13
C THR A 3 -14.72 11.51 6.03
N ALA A 4 -14.91 10.73 4.96
CA ALA A 4 -14.38 9.39 4.82
C ALA A 4 -12.84 9.42 4.81
N ALA A 5 -12.21 8.80 5.80
CA ALA A 5 -10.80 8.44 5.72
C ALA A 5 -10.54 7.53 4.51
N LEU A 6 -9.30 7.50 4.01
CA LEU A 6 -8.94 6.60 2.91
C LEU A 6 -9.22 5.14 3.26
N PRO A 7 -9.66 4.33 2.27
CA PRO A 7 -9.78 2.91 2.51
C PRO A 7 -8.38 2.30 2.67
N THR A 8 -8.13 1.68 3.82
CA THR A 8 -7.01 0.76 4.01
C THR A 8 -7.34 -0.55 3.29
N LEU A 9 -6.57 -0.91 2.27
CA LEU A 9 -6.80 -2.10 1.44
C LEU A 9 -5.75 -3.17 1.76
N ASP A 10 -6.17 -4.40 2.04
CA ASP A 10 -5.23 -5.51 2.13
C ASP A 10 -4.64 -5.90 0.75
N PRO A 11 -3.57 -6.71 0.67
CA PRO A 11 -2.92 -7.04 -0.60
C PRO A 11 -3.85 -7.68 -1.64
N GLN A 12 -4.83 -8.49 -1.21
CA GLN A 12 -5.81 -9.10 -2.10
C GLN A 12 -6.80 -8.05 -2.64
N GLU A 13 -7.28 -7.15 -1.78
CA GLU A 13 -8.14 -6.03 -2.14
C GLU A 13 -7.44 -5.07 -3.11
N GLN A 14 -6.17 -4.73 -2.85
CA GLN A 14 -5.32 -3.92 -3.73
C GLN A 14 -5.22 -4.54 -5.13
N ARG A 15 -4.94 -5.86 -5.20
CA ARG A 15 -4.85 -6.59 -6.47
C ARG A 15 -6.18 -6.60 -7.23
N VAL A 16 -7.29 -6.85 -6.53
CA VAL A 16 -8.63 -6.90 -7.14
C VAL A 16 -9.04 -5.52 -7.66
N LEU A 17 -8.92 -4.47 -6.85
CA LEU A 17 -9.28 -3.10 -7.24
C LEU A 17 -8.36 -2.58 -8.34
N GLY A 18 -7.04 -2.75 -8.20
CA GLY A 18 -6.08 -2.38 -9.25
C GLY A 18 -6.37 -3.07 -10.57
N SER A 19 -6.75 -4.36 -10.54
CA SER A 19 -7.12 -5.10 -11.76
C SER A 19 -8.41 -4.55 -12.38
N LEU A 20 -9.43 -4.24 -11.59
CA LEU A 20 -10.67 -3.65 -12.10
C LEU A 20 -10.46 -2.24 -12.66
N MET A 21 -9.67 -1.40 -11.99
CA MET A 21 -9.30 -0.05 -12.46
C MET A 21 -8.55 -0.12 -13.79
N GLU A 22 -7.57 -1.01 -13.92
CA GLU A 22 -6.82 -1.22 -15.16
C GLU A 22 -7.76 -1.64 -16.30
N LYS A 23 -8.65 -2.61 -16.04
CA LYS A 23 -9.51 -3.19 -17.08
C LYS A 23 -10.68 -2.31 -17.48
N GLU A 24 -11.17 -1.44 -16.59
CA GLU A 24 -12.17 -0.43 -16.95
C GLU A 24 -11.68 0.47 -18.08
N ILE A 25 -10.40 0.85 -18.06
CA ILE A 25 -9.80 1.72 -19.09
C ILE A 25 -9.30 0.93 -20.30
N THR A 26 -8.61 -0.20 -20.07
CA THR A 26 -7.92 -0.91 -21.16
C THR A 26 -8.81 -1.86 -21.96
N VAL A 27 -9.93 -2.31 -21.39
CA VAL A 27 -10.86 -3.24 -22.05
C VAL A 27 -12.35 -2.89 -21.78
N PRO A 28 -12.79 -1.66 -22.10
CA PRO A 28 -14.12 -1.16 -21.75
C PRO A 28 -15.27 -2.01 -22.30
N ALA A 29 -15.08 -2.65 -23.47
CA ALA A 29 -16.08 -3.53 -24.07
C ALA A 29 -16.39 -4.78 -23.23
N SER A 30 -15.45 -5.21 -22.38
CA SER A 30 -15.60 -6.38 -21.49
C SER A 30 -15.84 -6.01 -20.03
N TYR A 31 -15.94 -4.71 -19.73
CA TYR A 31 -16.18 -4.18 -18.40
C TYR A 31 -17.66 -3.78 -18.23
N PRO A 32 -18.33 -4.03 -17.08
CA PRO A 32 -17.82 -4.70 -15.88
C PRO A 32 -17.57 -6.20 -16.10
N MET A 33 -16.66 -6.76 -15.32
CA MET A 33 -16.06 -8.08 -15.58
C MET A 33 -16.74 -9.21 -14.80
N THR A 34 -16.79 -10.42 -15.35
CA THR A 34 -17.23 -11.62 -14.62
C THR A 34 -16.17 -12.10 -13.62
N LEU A 35 -16.52 -13.01 -12.71
CA LEU A 35 -15.55 -13.59 -11.75
C LEU A 35 -14.34 -14.24 -12.47
N ASN A 36 -14.59 -15.03 -13.52
CA ASN A 36 -13.52 -15.67 -14.28
C ASN A 36 -12.61 -14.64 -14.96
N SER A 37 -13.19 -13.60 -15.54
CA SER A 37 -12.40 -12.52 -16.15
C SER A 37 -11.57 -11.76 -15.10
N LEU A 38 -12.11 -11.55 -13.90
CA LEU A 38 -11.39 -10.93 -12.78
C LEU A 38 -10.24 -11.81 -12.30
N ARG A 39 -10.45 -13.13 -12.16
CA ARG A 39 -9.39 -14.08 -11.80
C ARG A 39 -8.24 -14.04 -12.81
N LEU A 40 -8.56 -14.11 -14.09
CA LEU A 40 -7.57 -14.00 -15.16
C LEU A 40 -6.81 -12.67 -15.11
N ALA A 41 -7.45 -11.57 -14.70
CA ALA A 41 -6.81 -10.27 -14.54
C ALA A 41 -5.92 -10.19 -13.29
N CYS A 42 -6.31 -10.79 -12.16
CA CYS A 42 -5.51 -10.79 -10.93
C CYS A 42 -4.24 -11.63 -11.07
N ASN A 43 -4.33 -12.75 -11.79
CA ASN A 43 -3.28 -13.76 -11.93
C ASN A 43 -2.43 -13.58 -13.21
N GLN A 44 -2.44 -12.40 -13.84
CA GLN A 44 -1.62 -12.19 -15.04
C GLN A 44 -0.13 -12.30 -14.70
N SER A 45 0.64 -13.02 -15.52
CA SER A 45 2.10 -13.11 -15.40
C SER A 45 2.83 -11.84 -15.85
N THR A 46 2.09 -10.91 -16.46
CA THR A 46 2.59 -9.60 -16.88
C THR A 46 1.80 -8.53 -16.17
N SER A 47 2.44 -7.40 -15.92
CA SER A 47 1.83 -6.28 -15.23
C SER A 47 1.37 -6.55 -13.79
N ARG A 48 1.91 -7.59 -13.17
CA ARG A 48 1.70 -7.92 -11.76
C ARG A 48 3.03 -8.15 -11.08
N ASP A 49 3.16 -7.59 -9.89
CA ASP A 49 4.25 -7.87 -8.97
C ASP A 49 3.71 -7.78 -7.54
N PRO A 50 3.65 -8.87 -6.77
CA PRO A 50 4.06 -10.23 -7.13
C PRO A 50 3.10 -10.93 -8.11
N ILE A 51 3.56 -11.98 -8.78
CA ILE A 51 2.66 -12.90 -9.50
C ILE A 51 1.92 -13.75 -8.45
N VAL A 52 0.61 -13.91 -8.62
CA VAL A 52 -0.26 -14.64 -7.67
C VAL A 52 -1.13 -15.65 -8.41
N GLU A 53 -1.68 -16.60 -7.67
CA GLU A 53 -2.61 -17.62 -8.17
C GLU A 53 -3.88 -17.64 -7.32
N TYR A 54 -4.68 -16.57 -7.37
CA TYR A 54 -5.96 -16.52 -6.65
C TYR A 54 -6.98 -17.49 -7.26
N ASP A 55 -7.71 -18.18 -6.40
CA ASP A 55 -8.84 -19.04 -6.78
C ASP A 55 -10.17 -18.28 -6.73
N ASP A 56 -11.24 -18.94 -7.17
CA ASP A 56 -12.58 -18.33 -7.22
C ASP A 56 -13.15 -18.07 -5.81
N ASN A 57 -12.81 -18.90 -4.81
CA ASN A 57 -13.32 -18.76 -3.45
C ASN A 57 -12.77 -17.51 -2.78
N LEU A 58 -11.45 -17.32 -2.85
CA LEU A 58 -10.77 -16.12 -2.36
C LEU A 58 -11.33 -14.86 -3.03
N LEU A 59 -11.51 -14.89 -4.35
CA LEU A 59 -12.03 -13.73 -5.08
C LEU A 59 -13.47 -13.40 -4.71
N VAL A 60 -14.32 -14.40 -4.48
CA VAL A 60 -15.68 -14.18 -3.96
C VAL A 60 -15.63 -13.53 -2.58
N GLU A 61 -14.79 -14.04 -1.67
CA GLU A 61 -14.61 -13.47 -0.34
C GLU A 61 -14.14 -12.00 -0.39
N VAL A 62 -13.05 -11.72 -1.13
CA VAL A 62 -12.48 -10.38 -1.26
C VAL A 62 -13.50 -9.42 -1.89
N THR A 63 -14.20 -9.84 -2.94
CA THR A 63 -15.21 -8.98 -3.58
C THR A 63 -16.43 -8.71 -2.71
N LEU A 64 -16.81 -9.64 -1.81
CA LEU A 64 -17.83 -9.41 -0.79
C LEU A 64 -17.37 -8.38 0.25
N ARG A 65 -16.12 -8.48 0.75
CA ARG A 65 -15.54 -7.47 1.66
C ARG A 65 -15.52 -6.08 1.02
N LEU A 66 -15.06 -5.98 -0.22
CA LEU A 66 -15.07 -4.74 -1.01
C LEU A 66 -16.48 -4.21 -1.27
N GLN A 67 -17.46 -5.09 -1.50
CA GLN A 67 -18.86 -4.70 -1.66
C GLN A 67 -19.44 -4.10 -0.38
N ASN A 68 -19.18 -4.73 0.78
CA ASN A 68 -19.65 -4.24 2.09
C ASN A 68 -19.09 -2.84 2.40
N ARG A 69 -17.86 -2.57 1.96
CA ARG A 69 -17.19 -1.26 2.03
C ARG A 69 -17.57 -0.30 0.90
N GLN A 70 -18.50 -0.70 0.03
CA GLN A 70 -18.98 0.07 -1.11
C GLN A 70 -17.93 0.42 -2.18
N LEU A 71 -16.78 -0.27 -2.18
CA LEU A 71 -15.67 -0.10 -3.13
C LEU A 71 -15.87 -0.88 -4.44
N ILE A 72 -16.82 -1.82 -4.46
CA ILE A 72 -17.29 -2.53 -5.67
C ILE A 72 -18.82 -2.54 -5.70
N ARG A 73 -19.40 -2.57 -6.90
CA ARG A 73 -20.81 -2.86 -7.16
C ARG A 73 -20.96 -4.12 -8.01
N LEU A 74 -21.91 -4.95 -7.63
CA LEU A 74 -22.36 -6.09 -8.44
C LEU A 74 -23.40 -5.62 -9.46
N VAL A 75 -23.15 -5.90 -10.73
CA VAL A 75 -24.05 -5.60 -11.84
C VAL A 75 -24.62 -6.92 -12.35
N ARG A 76 -25.95 -7.04 -12.38
CA ARG A 76 -26.64 -8.14 -13.04
C ARG A 76 -26.95 -7.69 -14.48
N ALA A 77 -26.82 -8.60 -15.44
CA ALA A 77 -27.14 -8.26 -16.82
C ALA A 77 -28.67 -8.16 -17.00
N ASP A 78 -29.15 -7.10 -17.64
CA ASP A 78 -30.58 -6.77 -17.77
C ASP A 78 -31.35 -7.61 -18.80
N SER A 79 -30.76 -8.70 -19.31
CA SER A 79 -31.45 -9.59 -20.26
C SER A 79 -30.86 -10.99 -20.28
N GLY A 80 -31.49 -11.92 -19.55
CA GLY A 80 -31.31 -13.37 -19.69
C GLY A 80 -29.96 -13.98 -19.28
N ALA A 81 -28.89 -13.19 -19.16
CA ALA A 81 -27.58 -13.65 -18.74
C ALA A 81 -27.47 -13.72 -17.20
N ARG A 82 -27.20 -14.92 -16.68
CA ARG A 82 -27.16 -15.24 -15.24
C ARG A 82 -25.89 -14.79 -14.50
N ALA A 83 -24.89 -14.24 -15.20
CA ALA A 83 -23.58 -13.98 -14.61
C ALA A 83 -23.53 -12.62 -13.89
N VAL A 84 -23.14 -12.65 -12.62
CA VAL A 84 -22.80 -11.45 -11.84
C VAL A 84 -21.50 -10.85 -12.39
N LYS A 85 -21.49 -9.52 -12.56
CA LYS A 85 -20.32 -8.75 -12.98
C LYS A 85 -19.89 -7.79 -11.87
N TYR A 86 -18.60 -7.54 -11.77
CA TYR A 86 -17.98 -6.70 -10.75
C TYR A 86 -17.54 -5.37 -11.38
N LYS A 87 -18.01 -4.26 -10.81
CA LYS A 87 -17.65 -2.88 -11.19
C LYS A 87 -16.96 -2.22 -10.00
N GLN A 88 -15.75 -1.67 -10.18
CA GLN A 88 -15.09 -0.91 -9.11
C GLN A 88 -15.77 0.45 -8.89
N ARG A 89 -15.64 0.97 -7.66
CA ARG A 89 -16.11 2.31 -7.24
C ARG A 89 -15.03 3.10 -6.49
N LEU A 90 -13.82 2.56 -6.37
CA LEU A 90 -12.70 3.27 -5.75
C LEU A 90 -12.44 4.61 -6.46
N THR A 91 -12.61 4.69 -7.78
CA THR A 91 -12.45 5.95 -8.51
C THR A 91 -13.44 7.02 -8.08
N GLU A 92 -14.69 6.66 -7.73
CA GLU A 92 -15.69 7.60 -7.21
C GLU A 92 -15.24 8.20 -5.87
N ALA A 93 -14.65 7.36 -5.01
CA ALA A 93 -14.09 7.79 -3.73
C ALA A 93 -12.87 8.70 -3.92
N LEU A 94 -11.96 8.34 -4.83
CA LEU A 94 -10.76 9.12 -5.14
C LEU A 94 -11.08 10.48 -5.78
N GLU A 95 -12.10 10.54 -6.64
CA GLU A 95 -12.55 11.79 -7.27
C GLU A 95 -13.04 12.82 -6.25
N ALA A 96 -13.62 12.38 -5.12
CA ALA A 96 -14.00 13.26 -4.02
C ALA A 96 -12.80 13.98 -3.38
N PHE A 97 -11.58 13.46 -3.58
CA PHE A 97 -10.32 14.05 -3.13
C PHE A 97 -9.53 14.74 -4.25
N GLY A 98 -10.18 15.01 -5.40
CA GLY A 98 -9.55 15.69 -6.54
C GLY A 98 -8.62 14.82 -7.37
N VAL A 99 -8.68 13.49 -7.22
CA VAL A 99 -7.82 12.54 -7.93
C VAL A 99 -8.38 12.29 -9.35
N GLY A 100 -7.69 12.84 -10.34
CA GLY A 100 -8.05 12.77 -11.75
C GLY A 100 -7.52 11.53 -12.47
N ALA A 101 -7.68 11.52 -13.80
CA ALA A 101 -7.24 10.41 -14.64
C ALA A 101 -5.71 10.16 -14.60
N PRO A 102 -4.82 11.18 -14.64
CA PRO A 102 -3.38 10.99 -14.52
C PRO A 102 -3.00 10.31 -13.20
N GLU A 103 -3.54 10.80 -12.08
CA GLU A 103 -3.24 10.30 -10.74
C GLU A 103 -3.72 8.86 -10.57
N ARG A 104 -4.95 8.57 -11.03
CA ARG A 104 -5.51 7.21 -11.00
C ARG A 104 -4.70 6.22 -11.82
N ALA A 105 -4.11 6.64 -12.94
CA ALA A 105 -3.25 5.76 -13.74
C ALA A 105 -2.00 5.35 -12.94
N LEU A 106 -1.38 6.30 -12.23
CA LEU A 106 -0.23 6.01 -11.37
C LEU A 106 -0.61 5.09 -10.21
N LEU A 107 -1.69 5.41 -9.49
CA LEU A 107 -2.19 4.59 -8.38
C LEU A 107 -2.51 3.16 -8.83
N THR A 108 -3.15 2.99 -9.99
CA THR A 108 -3.45 1.67 -10.57
C THR A 108 -2.17 0.85 -10.77
N VAL A 109 -1.14 1.46 -11.34
CA VAL A 109 0.14 0.77 -11.60
C VAL A 109 0.89 0.45 -10.31
N LEU A 110 0.84 1.34 -9.31
CA LEU A 110 1.44 1.12 -7.98
C LEU A 110 0.73 -0.01 -7.22
N LEU A 111 -0.61 -0.07 -7.24
CA LEU A 111 -1.39 -1.16 -6.64
C LEU A 111 -1.07 -2.53 -7.25
N LEU A 112 -0.72 -2.56 -8.54
CA LEU A 112 -0.51 -3.80 -9.28
C LEU A 112 0.94 -4.29 -9.26
N ARG A 113 1.90 -3.40 -9.03
CA ARG A 113 3.33 -3.70 -9.19
C ARG A 113 4.23 -3.14 -8.08
N GLY A 114 3.64 -2.61 -7.01
CA GLY A 114 4.39 -2.02 -5.91
C GLY A 114 5.26 -0.82 -6.33
N ALA A 115 6.40 -0.69 -5.65
CA ALA A 115 7.22 0.51 -5.66
C ALA A 115 7.99 0.69 -6.97
N GLN A 116 7.81 1.82 -7.65
CA GLN A 116 8.34 2.04 -9.01
C GLN A 116 8.96 3.41 -9.20
N ALA A 117 9.95 3.48 -10.09
CA ALA A 117 10.58 4.74 -10.47
C ALA A 117 9.69 5.52 -11.47
N PRO A 118 9.76 6.86 -11.52
CA PRO A 118 8.99 7.68 -12.45
C PRO A 118 9.15 7.28 -13.93
N GLY A 119 10.37 6.89 -14.33
CA GLY A 119 10.63 6.42 -15.70
C GLY A 119 9.88 5.12 -16.04
N GLU A 120 9.79 4.19 -15.09
CA GLU A 120 9.02 2.96 -15.26
C GLU A 120 7.52 3.23 -15.31
N LEU A 121 7.05 4.10 -14.41
CA LEU A 121 5.65 4.51 -14.33
C LEU A 121 5.18 5.13 -15.65
N LYS A 122 5.97 6.04 -16.24
CA LYS A 122 5.66 6.64 -17.55
C LYS A 122 5.33 5.58 -18.61
N THR A 123 6.17 4.55 -18.75
CA THR A 123 5.96 3.49 -19.73
C THR A 123 4.79 2.58 -19.36
N ARG A 124 4.62 2.27 -18.07
CA ARG A 124 3.61 1.31 -17.60
C ARG A 124 2.21 1.90 -17.53
N THR A 125 2.07 3.23 -17.45
CA THR A 125 0.77 3.91 -17.49
C THR A 125 0.30 4.23 -18.90
N GLU A 126 1.09 4.03 -19.97
CA GLU A 126 0.79 4.51 -21.32
C GLU A 126 -0.60 4.11 -21.85
N ARG A 127 -1.11 2.92 -21.47
CA ARG A 127 -2.45 2.45 -21.86
C ARG A 127 -3.59 2.94 -20.96
N LEU A 128 -3.26 3.55 -19.82
CA LEU A 128 -4.20 4.13 -18.86
C LEU A 128 -4.27 5.65 -19.02
N HIS A 129 -3.11 6.29 -19.11
CA HIS A 129 -2.92 7.73 -19.32
C HIS A 129 -1.51 7.99 -19.89
N SER A 130 -1.44 8.74 -20.99
CA SER A 130 -0.18 9.12 -21.63
C SER A 130 0.39 10.38 -20.98
N PHE A 131 1.52 10.23 -20.28
CA PHE A 131 2.31 11.37 -19.79
C PHE A 131 3.33 11.83 -20.84
N THR A 132 3.48 13.15 -20.98
CA THR A 132 4.40 13.78 -21.94
C THR A 132 5.84 13.31 -21.73
N ASP A 133 6.33 13.36 -20.50
CA ASP A 133 7.70 12.99 -20.14
C ASP A 133 7.77 12.44 -18.70
N ARG A 134 9.00 12.12 -18.26
CA ARG A 134 9.27 11.61 -16.90
C ARG A 134 8.97 12.69 -15.84
N GLN A 135 9.20 13.96 -16.17
CA GLN A 135 9.00 15.10 -15.29
C GLN A 135 7.52 15.32 -14.98
N ALA A 136 6.64 15.12 -15.96
CA ALA A 136 5.18 15.16 -15.78
C ALA A 136 4.70 14.08 -14.81
N VAL A 137 5.28 12.87 -14.87
CA VAL A 137 5.00 11.80 -13.91
C VAL A 137 5.43 12.20 -12.50
N GLU A 138 6.65 12.72 -12.34
CA GLU A 138 7.13 13.19 -11.03
C GLU A 138 6.28 14.33 -10.46
N ALA A 139 5.86 15.28 -11.30
CA ALA A 139 5.00 16.38 -10.86
C ALA A 139 3.67 15.85 -10.32
N CYS A 140 3.02 14.94 -11.05
CA CYS A 140 1.78 14.30 -10.62
C CYS A 140 1.96 13.48 -9.33
N LEU A 141 3.08 12.77 -9.16
CA LEU A 141 3.42 12.06 -7.91
C LEU A 141 3.61 13.02 -6.72
N ARG A 142 4.27 14.16 -6.93
CA ARG A 142 4.44 15.18 -5.88
C ARG A 142 3.11 15.82 -5.50
N GLU A 143 2.21 16.06 -6.46
CA GLU A 143 0.85 16.52 -6.17
C GLU A 143 0.08 15.49 -5.34
N LEU A 144 0.14 14.21 -5.71
CA LEU A 144 -0.44 13.12 -4.94
C LEU A 144 0.12 12.96 -3.52
N ALA A 145 1.39 13.33 -3.30
CA ALA A 145 2.04 13.25 -1.99
C ALA A 145 1.84 14.51 -1.12
N SER A 146 1.56 15.66 -1.74
CA SER A 146 1.41 16.95 -1.04
C SER A 146 -0.04 17.39 -0.83
N GLY A 147 -1.01 16.66 -1.40
CA GLY A 147 -2.42 16.90 -1.16
C GLY A 147 -2.78 16.78 0.33
N THR A 148 -3.96 17.32 0.71
CA THR A 148 -4.51 17.24 2.08
C THR A 148 -4.51 15.82 2.64
N MET A 149 -4.53 14.84 1.75
CA MET A 149 -4.47 13.44 2.07
C MET A 149 -3.47 12.75 1.13
N PRO A 150 -2.23 12.52 1.59
CA PRO A 150 -1.19 11.90 0.77
C PRO A 150 -1.60 10.50 0.32
N LEU A 151 -1.51 10.24 -0.99
CA LEU A 151 -1.88 8.96 -1.60
C LEU A 151 -0.68 8.13 -2.03
N VAL A 152 0.49 8.76 -2.12
CA VAL A 152 1.75 8.14 -2.47
C VAL A 152 2.86 8.72 -1.60
N GLN A 153 3.97 8.00 -1.52
CA GLN A 153 5.20 8.48 -0.89
C GLN A 153 6.41 8.18 -1.77
N GLU A 154 7.40 9.06 -1.69
CA GLU A 154 8.73 8.83 -2.23
C GLU A 154 9.55 8.02 -1.23
N LEU A 155 10.17 6.94 -1.70
CA LEU A 155 11.01 6.07 -0.90
C LEU A 155 12.46 6.54 -0.90
N GLU A 156 13.19 6.17 0.15
CA GLU A 156 14.63 6.35 0.19
C GLU A 156 15.30 5.61 -0.97
N ARG A 157 16.33 6.25 -1.53
CA ARG A 157 17.05 5.69 -2.67
C ARG A 157 17.91 4.52 -2.22
N LEU A 158 17.67 3.36 -2.81
CA LEU A 158 18.50 2.18 -2.61
C LEU A 158 19.93 2.43 -3.15
N PRO A 159 20.98 1.91 -2.48
CA PRO A 159 22.35 2.00 -2.97
C PRO A 159 22.48 1.48 -4.41
N GLY A 160 22.97 2.32 -5.32
CA GLY A 160 23.19 1.96 -6.72
C GLY A 160 22.00 2.21 -7.67
N GLN A 161 20.85 2.66 -7.18
CA GLN A 161 19.78 3.18 -8.04
C GLN A 161 19.96 4.69 -8.26
N GLN A 162 19.67 5.15 -9.48
CA GLN A 162 19.76 6.57 -9.83
C GLN A 162 18.48 7.32 -9.45
N ASP A 163 17.32 6.68 -9.62
CA ASP A 163 16.01 7.27 -9.37
C ASP A 163 15.41 6.82 -8.03
N HIS A 164 14.67 7.72 -7.39
CA HIS A 164 13.79 7.39 -6.28
C HIS A 164 12.60 6.57 -6.76
N ARG A 165 12.08 5.71 -5.88
CA ARG A 165 10.88 4.92 -6.14
C ARG A 165 9.70 5.49 -5.37
N TRP A 166 8.51 5.30 -5.91
CA TRP A 166 7.26 5.76 -5.32
C TRP A 166 6.36 4.57 -5.03
N ILE A 167 5.58 4.64 -3.95
CA ILE A 167 4.61 3.62 -3.55
C ILE A 167 3.31 4.28 -3.09
N HIS A 168 2.18 3.59 -3.21
CA HIS A 168 0.89 4.08 -2.73
C HIS A 168 0.75 3.97 -1.21
N LEU A 169 -0.20 4.71 -0.64
CA LEU A 169 -0.54 4.70 0.79
C LEU A 169 -1.94 4.13 1.09
N LEU A 170 -2.54 3.44 0.11
CA LEU A 170 -3.87 2.83 0.21
C LEU A 170 -3.91 1.51 1.00
N GLY A 171 -2.93 1.21 1.85
CA GLY A 171 -2.84 -0.04 2.61
C GLY A 171 -1.39 -0.54 2.77
N PRO A 172 -1.20 -1.71 3.41
CA PRO A 172 0.12 -2.34 3.57
C PRO A 172 0.79 -2.61 2.23
N VAL A 173 2.10 -2.35 2.16
CA VAL A 173 2.93 -2.52 0.96
C VAL A 173 4.23 -3.20 1.32
N GLU A 174 4.65 -4.18 0.53
CA GLU A 174 5.99 -4.74 0.65
C GLU A 174 7.01 -3.74 0.11
N LEU A 175 7.82 -3.18 1.00
CA LEU A 175 8.92 -2.30 0.61
C LEU A 175 10.14 -3.13 0.21
N PRO A 176 10.85 -2.79 -0.88
CA PRO A 176 12.11 -3.43 -1.20
C PRO A 176 13.10 -3.25 -0.05
N GLU A 177 13.60 -4.36 0.53
CA GLU A 177 14.60 -4.28 1.58
C GLU A 177 15.82 -3.50 1.10
N ALA A 178 16.25 -2.51 1.89
CA ALA A 178 17.53 -1.86 1.71
C ALA A 178 18.64 -2.87 2.05
N ARG A 179 19.11 -3.61 1.04
CA ARG A 179 20.33 -4.41 1.20
C ARG A 179 21.46 -3.44 1.56
N PRO A 180 22.16 -3.60 2.71
CA PRO A 180 23.33 -2.78 2.99
C PRO A 180 24.33 -3.01 1.85
N GLY A 181 24.67 -1.91 1.17
CA GLY A 181 25.56 -1.96 0.03
C GLY A 181 26.88 -2.59 0.43
N VAL A 182 27.23 -3.72 -0.19
CA VAL A 182 28.59 -4.26 -0.11
C VAL A 182 29.50 -3.22 -0.75
N ALA A 183 30.11 -2.37 0.08
CA ALA A 183 31.19 -1.51 -0.32
C ALA A 183 32.26 -2.39 -0.96
N ARG A 184 32.48 -2.23 -2.26
CA ARG A 184 33.64 -2.85 -2.94
C ARG A 184 34.90 -2.10 -2.48
N SER A 185 35.47 -2.51 -1.34
CA SER A 185 36.86 -2.20 -1.02
C SER A 185 37.76 -3.34 -1.52
N GLY A 186 38.69 -3.00 -2.40
CA GLY A 186 39.63 -3.96 -3.00
C GLY A 186 40.63 -4.57 -2.00
N ARG A 187 40.95 -5.84 -2.27
CA ARG A 187 42.24 -6.54 -2.13
C ARG A 187 43.07 -6.33 -0.83
N GLY A 188 43.16 -7.39 -0.02
CA GLY A 188 44.21 -7.60 1.01
C GLY A 188 43.92 -8.86 1.83
N GLY A 189 44.82 -9.85 1.80
CA GLY A 189 44.56 -11.23 2.22
C GLY A 189 44.61 -11.56 3.71
N GLY A 190 44.06 -12.74 4.04
CA GLY A 190 44.66 -13.71 4.97
C GLY A 190 43.98 -13.95 6.33
N GLY A 191 43.56 -15.21 6.57
CA GLY A 191 43.53 -15.82 7.91
C GLY A 191 42.18 -16.32 8.43
N ALA A 192 42.08 -17.63 8.69
CA ALA A 192 40.99 -18.39 9.34
C ALA A 192 40.70 -17.91 10.79
N ASP A 193 39.57 -18.17 11.46
CA ASP A 193 39.01 -19.48 11.82
C ASP A 193 37.60 -19.37 12.48
N GLY A 194 36.78 -20.41 12.31
CA GLY A 194 35.84 -20.97 13.30
C GLY A 194 34.56 -20.23 13.74
N GLY A 195 33.39 -20.81 13.42
CA GLY A 195 32.19 -20.66 14.27
C GLY A 195 30.84 -20.78 13.54
N ALA A 196 30.30 -22.00 13.46
CA ALA A 196 28.92 -22.25 13.04
C ALA A 196 27.90 -21.85 14.12
N GLY A 197 26.75 -21.30 13.73
CA GLY A 197 25.61 -21.09 14.63
C GLY A 197 24.38 -20.47 13.98
N GLY A 198 23.40 -21.32 13.65
CA GLY A 198 21.95 -21.05 13.72
C GLY A 198 21.39 -19.86 12.95
N GLY A 199 20.83 -20.12 11.77
CA GLY A 199 19.97 -19.17 11.07
C GLY A 199 18.70 -18.87 11.86
N ALA A 200 18.52 -17.61 12.22
CA ALA A 200 17.20 -16.99 12.34
C ALA A 200 17.05 -16.10 11.11
N GLU A 201 16.24 -16.57 10.16
CA GLU A 201 15.81 -15.81 8.99
C GLU A 201 15.01 -14.60 9.51
N ARG A 202 15.66 -13.44 9.58
CA ARG A 202 15.01 -12.17 9.89
C ARG A 202 14.17 -11.77 8.69
N LEU A 203 12.93 -12.24 8.67
CA LEU A 203 11.91 -11.73 7.77
C LEU A 203 11.48 -10.36 8.29
N ALA A 204 11.94 -9.29 7.66
CA ALA A 204 11.53 -7.93 7.98
C ALA A 204 10.13 -7.67 7.39
N LEU A 205 9.10 -8.34 7.92
CA LEU A 205 7.71 -7.92 7.71
C LEU A 205 7.45 -6.70 8.60
N ARG A 206 7.27 -5.52 8.00
CA ARG A 206 6.68 -4.36 8.69
C ARG A 206 5.26 -4.14 8.17
N TYR A 207 4.35 -4.94 8.74
CA TYR A 207 2.96 -4.60 9.03
C TYR A 207 2.43 -5.76 9.88
N ASP A 208 2.19 -5.54 11.16
CA ASP A 208 1.58 -6.53 12.07
C ASP A 208 0.20 -6.03 12.53
N GLU A 209 -0.64 -6.93 13.04
CA GLU A 209 -1.97 -6.62 13.57
C GLU A 209 -1.96 -5.54 14.67
N ALA A 210 -0.82 -5.30 15.35
CA ALA A 210 -0.71 -4.22 16.34
C ALA A 210 -0.81 -2.81 15.73
N SER A 211 -0.55 -2.65 14.42
CA SER A 211 -0.77 -1.39 13.70
C SER A 211 -2.27 -1.03 13.59
N ASP A 212 -3.16 -2.03 13.55
CA ASP A 212 -4.61 -1.80 13.59
C ASP A 212 -5.06 -1.37 14.99
N THR A 213 -4.53 -2.00 16.06
CA THR A 213 -4.82 -1.60 17.45
C THR A 213 -4.33 -0.19 17.76
N ALA A 214 -3.13 0.19 17.29
CA ALA A 214 -2.61 1.54 17.48
C ALA A 214 -3.41 2.60 16.70
N TYR A 215 -3.85 2.28 15.47
CA TYR A 215 -4.68 3.18 14.67
C TYR A 215 -6.09 3.33 15.27
N LEU A 216 -6.67 2.26 15.81
CA LEU A 216 -7.98 2.27 16.49
C LEU A 216 -7.91 2.99 17.85
N ALA A 217 -6.85 2.80 18.63
CA ALA A 217 -6.65 3.50 19.90
C ALA A 217 -6.47 5.03 19.70
N LEU A 218 -5.76 5.44 18.65
CA LEU A 218 -5.63 6.85 18.28
C LEU A 218 -6.96 7.46 17.78
N ARG A 219 -7.87 6.63 17.26
CA ARG A 219 -9.21 7.07 16.85
C ARG A 219 -10.13 7.29 18.06
N ASP A 220 -10.07 6.40 19.05
CA ASP A 220 -10.85 6.52 20.29
C ASP A 220 -10.33 7.65 21.20
N LEU A 221 -9.05 8.01 21.12
CA LEU A 221 -8.44 9.19 21.77
C LEU A 221 -8.98 10.53 21.24
N ARG A 222 -9.67 10.56 20.09
CA ARG A 222 -10.21 11.79 19.50
C ARG A 222 -11.60 12.16 20.03
N ASP A 223 -12.31 11.21 20.63
CA ASP A 223 -13.71 11.36 21.05
C ASP A 223 -13.89 11.51 22.58
N GLY A 224 -12.81 11.53 23.38
CA GLY A 224 -12.87 11.67 24.85
C GLY A 224 -11.81 12.60 25.43
N GLU A 225 -12.26 13.66 26.11
CA GLU A 225 -11.43 14.62 26.85
C GLU A 225 -10.44 13.93 27.81
N VAL A 226 -9.12 14.05 27.57
CA VAL A 226 -8.14 14.10 28.68
C VAL A 226 -6.94 15.00 28.35
N ALA A 227 -6.64 15.85 29.34
CA ALA A 227 -5.53 16.76 29.60
C ALA A 227 -4.39 16.84 28.57
N ALA A 228 -4.22 18.06 28.05
CA ALA A 228 -3.07 18.54 27.30
C ALA A 228 -1.73 17.96 27.83
N VAL A 229 -1.08 17.14 26.99
CA VAL A 229 0.36 16.91 27.10
C VAL A 229 1.02 18.24 26.78
N THR A 230 1.34 19.01 27.82
CA THR A 230 2.05 20.26 27.68
C THR A 230 3.51 19.96 27.33
N GLY A 231 3.87 20.23 26.08
CA GLY A 231 5.25 20.27 25.62
C GLY A 231 5.47 19.44 24.36
N ALA A 232 5.48 20.14 23.22
CA ALA A 232 5.62 19.64 21.86
C ALA A 232 4.38 18.93 21.30
N ASP A 233 3.60 19.72 20.56
CA ASP A 233 2.63 19.24 19.57
C ASP A 233 3.41 18.36 18.55
N PRO A 234 3.16 17.05 18.47
CA PRO A 234 3.94 16.19 17.57
C PRO A 234 3.49 16.44 16.12
N ASP A 235 4.41 16.91 15.27
CA ASP A 235 4.21 17.00 13.82
C ASP A 235 3.72 15.65 13.26
N PRO A 236 2.85 15.65 12.23
CA PRO A 236 2.37 14.43 11.59
C PRO A 236 3.56 13.62 11.07
N GLY A 237 3.77 12.44 11.65
CA GLY A 237 4.98 11.65 11.49
C GLY A 237 4.76 10.16 11.68
N TRP A 238 5.75 9.37 11.27
CA TRP A 238 5.72 7.90 11.34
C TRP A 238 5.72 7.41 12.79
N ILE A 239 4.86 6.45 13.10
CA ILE A 239 4.89 5.72 14.36
C ILE A 239 5.67 4.42 14.14
N THR A 240 6.71 4.21 14.93
CA THR A 240 7.46 2.95 14.98
C THR A 240 7.03 2.19 16.23
N VAL A 241 6.61 0.96 16.01
CA VAL A 241 6.17 0.04 17.05
C VAL A 241 7.27 -1.01 17.24
N ASP A 242 7.69 -1.23 18.48
CA ASP A 242 8.68 -2.22 18.88
C ASP A 242 7.95 -3.42 19.52
N LEU A 243 8.21 -4.63 19.03
CA LEU A 243 7.58 -5.88 19.47
C LEU A 243 8.62 -6.84 20.08
N ASP A 244 8.21 -7.68 21.03
CA ASP A 244 9.04 -8.77 21.55
C ASP A 244 9.03 -10.03 20.66
N GLU A 245 9.80 -11.06 21.05
CA GLU A 245 9.89 -12.34 20.32
C GLU A 245 8.56 -13.12 20.26
N ALA A 246 7.59 -12.77 21.11
CA ALA A 246 6.25 -13.33 21.13
C ALA A 246 5.23 -12.45 20.37
N GLY A 247 5.67 -11.34 19.76
CA GLY A 247 4.82 -10.41 19.02
C GLY A 247 4.05 -9.41 19.89
N ARG A 248 4.42 -9.25 21.17
CA ARG A 248 3.75 -8.31 22.08
C ARG A 248 4.33 -6.91 21.97
N LEU A 249 3.49 -5.91 22.16
CA LEU A 249 3.87 -4.51 22.09
C LEU A 249 4.74 -4.12 23.29
N VAL A 250 5.97 -3.66 23.03
CA VAL A 250 6.93 -3.27 24.09
C VAL A 250 7.40 -1.83 24.00
N GLY A 251 7.11 -1.12 22.90
CA GLY A 251 7.48 0.29 22.79
C GLY A 251 6.88 1.00 21.58
N VAL A 252 6.65 2.30 21.72
CA VAL A 252 6.17 3.16 20.64
C VAL A 252 7.06 4.39 20.50
N ARG A 253 7.47 4.70 19.27
CA ARG A 253 8.31 5.86 18.92
C ARG A 253 7.67 6.69 17.83
N PHE A 254 7.65 8.01 18.00
CA PHE A 254 7.22 8.96 16.98
C PHE A 254 8.43 9.43 16.17
N SER A 255 8.25 9.81 14.90
CA SER A 255 9.35 10.05 13.95
C SER A 255 10.33 11.18 14.29
N GLN A 256 10.17 11.85 15.43
CA GLN A 256 11.15 12.79 15.98
C GLN A 256 11.41 12.65 17.48
N ALA A 257 10.84 11.62 18.13
CA ALA A 257 11.08 11.35 19.54
C ALA A 257 12.43 10.64 19.72
N LYS A 258 13.29 11.20 20.59
CA LYS A 258 14.54 10.54 21.00
C LYS A 258 14.31 9.36 21.95
N GLU A 259 13.15 9.32 22.57
CA GLU A 259 12.81 8.35 23.61
C GLU A 259 11.66 7.46 23.14
N THR A 260 11.70 6.21 23.58
CA THR A 260 10.65 5.22 23.35
C THR A 260 9.66 5.33 24.50
N LEU A 261 8.39 5.49 24.18
CA LEU A 261 7.34 5.52 25.19
C LEU A 261 6.87 4.10 25.48
N ALA A 262 6.65 3.82 26.77
CA ALA A 262 6.07 2.57 27.20
C ALA A 262 4.58 2.52 26.77
N PRO A 263 4.07 1.39 26.29
CA PRO A 263 2.72 1.27 25.74
C PRO A 263 1.62 1.74 26.70
N GLU A 264 1.81 1.49 28.00
CA GLU A 264 0.87 1.86 29.07
C GLU A 264 0.75 3.38 29.22
N THR A 265 1.81 4.11 28.85
CA THR A 265 1.82 5.59 28.85
C THR A 265 0.90 6.17 27.77
N LEU A 266 0.59 5.37 26.75
CA LEU A 266 -0.27 5.73 25.63
C LEU A 266 -1.66 5.10 25.73
N GLY A 267 -1.97 4.44 26.85
CA GLY A 267 -3.26 3.76 27.05
C GLY A 267 -3.44 2.52 26.19
N LEU A 268 -2.36 1.94 25.66
CA LEU A 268 -2.38 0.70 24.90
C LEU A 268 -2.19 -0.48 25.86
N THR A 269 -3.14 -1.42 25.86
CA THR A 269 -3.08 -2.67 26.65
C THR A 269 -3.18 -3.87 25.72
N ASP A 270 -2.54 -4.98 26.11
CA ASP A 270 -2.39 -6.25 25.36
C ASP A 270 -3.69 -7.06 25.11
N ASP A 271 -4.88 -6.44 25.19
CA ASP A 271 -6.18 -7.12 25.02
C ASP A 271 -6.67 -7.15 23.56
#